data_AF-A0A8J7MVW9-F1
#
_entry.id   AF-A0A8J7MVW9-F1
#
_cell.length_a   1.000
_cell.length_b   1.000
_cell.length_c   1.000
_cell.angle_alpha   90.00
_cell.angle_beta   90.00
_cell.angle_gamma   90.00
#
_symmetry.space_group_name_H-M   'P 1'
#
loop_
_entity.id
_entity.type
_entity.pdbx_description
1 polymer ?
#
loop_
_entity_poly.entity_id
_entity_poly.type
_entity_poly.pdbx_seq_one_letter_code
_entity_poly.pdbx_strand_id
1 'polypeptide(L)'
;MTATLALRYAAFAVLATLANLAAQRVVLGLGGALLLAMVAGTGLGLVVKYALDKRWIFDDRSSGIAAHSRRFSLYTLMGVATTLIFWGFEAAFWHIGQSQMAREVGAVLGLGIGYAVKYALDRRFVFTAQALA
;
A
#
# COMPACT_ATOMS: atom_id res chain seq x y z
N MET A 1 8.62 -8.84 -18.63
CA MET A 1 7.23 -8.34 -18.59
C MET A 1 6.84 -7.96 -20.02
N THR A 2 5.76 -8.52 -20.59
CA THR A 2 5.37 -8.25 -21.99
C THR A 2 4.66 -6.88 -22.10
N ALA A 3 4.74 -6.21 -23.26
CA ALA A 3 4.16 -4.87 -23.47
C ALA A 3 2.66 -4.80 -23.17
N THR A 4 1.92 -5.86 -23.51
CA THR A 4 0.49 -6.00 -23.22
C THR A 4 0.19 -6.02 -21.72
N LEU A 5 1.07 -6.61 -20.91
CA LEU A 5 0.93 -6.66 -19.45
C LEU A 5 1.13 -5.28 -18.83
N ALA A 6 2.13 -4.55 -19.31
CA ALA A 6 2.42 -3.19 -18.87
C ALA A 6 1.25 -2.23 -19.18
N LEU A 7 0.65 -2.34 -20.37
CA LEU A 7 -0.49 -1.52 -20.76
C LEU A 7 -1.73 -1.78 -19.88
N ARG A 8 -2.04 -3.06 -19.61
CA ARG A 8 -3.13 -3.42 -18.69
C ARG A 8 -2.87 -2.89 -17.28
N TYR A 9 -1.65 -3.06 -16.79
CA TYR A 9 -1.28 -2.59 -15.46
C TYR A 9 -1.42 -1.07 -15.31
N ALA A 10 -1.00 -0.31 -16.32
CA ALA A 10 -1.19 1.14 -16.39
C ALA A 10 -2.68 1.52 -16.41
N ALA A 11 -3.48 0.86 -17.25
CA ALA A 11 -4.93 1.09 -17.30
C ALA A 11 -5.61 0.83 -15.94
N PHE A 12 -5.23 -0.25 -15.24
CA PHE A 12 -5.80 -0.57 -13.93
C PHE A 12 -5.37 0.42 -12.84
N ALA A 13 -4.13 0.93 -12.91
CA ALA A 13 -3.68 2.01 -12.03
C ALA A 13 -4.48 3.31 -12.24
N VAL A 14 -4.79 3.66 -13.50
CA VAL A 14 -5.65 4.81 -13.82
C VAL A 14 -7.06 4.60 -13.26
N LEU A 15 -7.68 3.42 -13.48
CA LEU A 15 -9.03 3.13 -12.96
C LEU A 15 -9.09 3.19 -11.43
N ALA A 16 -8.09 2.64 -10.74
CA ALA A 16 -7.99 2.72 -9.29
C ALA A 16 -7.84 4.17 -8.79
N THR A 17 -7.08 4.99 -9.50
CA THR A 17 -6.90 6.41 -9.19
C THR A 17 -8.20 7.18 -9.38
N LEU A 18 -8.94 6.93 -10.46
CA LEU A 18 -10.26 7.52 -10.70
C LEU A 18 -11.27 7.14 -9.62
N ALA A 19 -11.30 5.86 -9.22
CA ALA A 19 -12.15 5.39 -8.13
C ALA A 19 -11.81 6.07 -6.79
N ASN A 20 -10.51 6.21 -6.49
CA ASN A 20 -10.04 6.92 -5.31
C ASN A 20 -10.55 8.37 -5.29
N LEU A 21 -10.28 9.12 -6.36
CA LEU A 21 -10.68 10.54 -6.46
C LEU A 21 -12.20 10.71 -6.45
N ALA A 22 -12.95 9.80 -7.07
CA ALA A 22 -14.41 9.81 -7.03
C ALA A 22 -14.94 9.65 -5.60
N ALA A 23 -14.43 8.68 -4.84
CA ALA A 23 -14.79 8.50 -3.44
C ALA A 23 -14.40 9.71 -2.58
N GLN A 24 -13.20 10.27 -2.77
CA GLN A 24 -12.82 11.51 -2.07
C GLN A 24 -13.81 12.63 -2.37
N ARG A 25 -14.18 12.84 -3.64
CA ARG A 25 -15.10 13.89 -4.07
C ARG A 25 -16.51 13.68 -3.52
N VAL A 26 -16.99 12.44 -3.43
CA VAL A 26 -18.27 12.13 -2.78
C VAL A 26 -18.22 12.46 -1.29
N VAL A 27 -17.21 11.99 -0.56
CA VAL A 27 -17.11 12.24 0.89
C VAL A 27 -17.01 13.73 1.18
N LEU A 28 -16.18 14.48 0.44
CA LEU A 28 -16.06 15.92 0.59
C LEU A 28 -17.35 16.66 0.19
N GLY A 29 -18.04 16.22 -0.87
CA GLY A 29 -19.30 16.80 -1.32
C GLY A 29 -20.45 16.61 -0.33
N LEU A 30 -20.36 15.59 0.54
CA LEU A 30 -21.28 15.36 1.65
C LEU A 30 -20.86 16.10 2.94
N GLY A 31 -19.84 16.94 2.89
CA GLY A 31 -19.32 17.68 4.05
C GLY A 31 -18.42 16.86 4.99
N GLY A 32 -17.95 15.68 4.55
CA GLY A 32 -17.03 14.85 5.31
C GLY A 32 -15.65 15.48 5.46
N ALA A 33 -14.96 15.15 6.56
CA ALA A 33 -13.60 15.64 6.82
C ALA A 33 -12.60 15.13 5.77
N LEU A 34 -11.56 15.91 5.49
CA LEU A 34 -10.49 15.57 4.53
C LEU A 34 -9.86 14.20 4.83
N LEU A 35 -9.60 13.91 6.10
CA LEU A 35 -9.02 12.62 6.51
C LEU A 35 -9.95 11.44 6.16
N LEU A 36 -11.26 11.59 6.38
CA LEU A 36 -12.25 10.57 6.02
C LEU A 36 -12.30 10.37 4.51
N ALA A 37 -12.24 11.45 3.74
CA ALA A 37 -12.20 11.39 2.28
C ALA A 37 -10.95 10.64 1.80
N MET A 38 -9.76 10.97 2.32
CA MET A 38 -8.50 10.31 1.99
C MET A 38 -8.53 8.81 2.32
N VAL A 39 -9.07 8.44 3.48
CA VAL A 39 -9.20 7.03 3.90
C VAL A 39 -10.16 6.29 2.96
N ALA A 40 -11.35 6.85 2.71
CA ALA A 40 -12.35 6.23 1.84
C ALA A 40 -11.85 6.08 0.39
N GLY A 41 -11.23 7.12 -0.16
CA GLY A 41 -10.62 7.10 -1.49
C GLY A 41 -9.52 6.05 -1.61
N THR A 42 -8.62 6.01 -0.63
CA THR A 42 -7.51 5.04 -0.61
C THR A 42 -8.03 3.62 -0.50
N GLY A 43 -8.99 3.37 0.39
CA GLY A 43 -9.64 2.07 0.54
C GLY A 43 -10.29 1.61 -0.77
N LEU A 44 -11.11 2.44 -1.39
CA LEU A 44 -11.80 2.09 -2.65
C LEU A 44 -10.81 1.87 -3.79
N GLY A 45 -9.83 2.75 -3.96
CA GLY A 45 -8.81 2.61 -5.00
C GLY A 45 -8.01 1.30 -4.88
N LEU A 46 -7.64 0.92 -3.65
CA LEU A 46 -6.93 -0.33 -3.39
C LEU A 46 -7.81 -1.56 -3.70
N VAL A 47 -9.08 -1.55 -3.31
CA VAL A 47 -10.02 -2.65 -3.62
C VAL A 47 -10.18 -2.82 -5.13
N VAL A 48 -10.38 -1.72 -5.85
CA VAL A 48 -10.53 -1.73 -7.32
C VAL A 48 -9.25 -2.26 -7.98
N LYS A 49 -8.08 -1.74 -7.60
CA LYS A 49 -6.80 -2.20 -8.15
C LYS A 49 -6.59 -3.68 -7.90
N TYR A 50 -6.86 -4.14 -6.69
CA TYR A 50 -6.71 -5.54 -6.33
C TYR A 50 -7.58 -6.47 -7.17
N ALA A 51 -8.85 -6.13 -7.35
CA ALA A 51 -9.78 -6.93 -8.14
C ALA A 51 -9.36 -7.03 -9.62
N LEU A 52 -8.88 -5.92 -10.18
CA LEU A 52 -8.41 -5.84 -11.56
C LEU A 52 -7.06 -6.57 -11.77
N ASP A 53 -6.09 -6.35 -10.89
CA ASP A 53 -4.79 -6.99 -11.02
C ASP A 53 -4.92 -8.52 -10.84
N LYS A 54 -5.72 -8.97 -9.87
CA LYS A 54 -5.95 -10.41 -9.61
C LYS A 54 -6.40 -11.14 -10.87
N ARG A 55 -7.46 -10.65 -11.51
CA ARG A 55 -8.15 -11.41 -12.56
C ARG A 55 -7.47 -11.28 -13.92
N TRP A 56 -6.78 -10.18 -14.21
CA TRP A 56 -6.28 -9.89 -15.57
C TRP A 56 -4.75 -9.77 -15.68
N ILE A 57 -4.02 -9.58 -14.58
CA ILE A 57 -2.56 -9.57 -14.56
C ILE A 57 -2.02 -10.93 -14.10
N PHE A 58 -2.60 -11.50 -13.05
CA PHE A 58 -2.15 -12.76 -12.47
C PHE A 58 -2.91 -13.99 -12.98
N ASP A 59 -3.92 -13.80 -13.84
CA ASP A 59 -4.85 -14.84 -14.37
C ASP A 59 -5.34 -15.82 -13.28
N ASP A 60 -5.46 -15.32 -12.05
CA ASP A 60 -5.89 -16.08 -10.91
C ASP A 60 -7.42 -16.15 -10.91
N ARG A 61 -7.93 -17.19 -11.60
CA ARG A 61 -9.36 -17.54 -11.69
C ARG A 61 -9.83 -18.41 -10.52
N SER A 62 -8.98 -18.68 -9.53
CA SER A 62 -9.37 -19.49 -8.39
C SER A 62 -10.52 -18.80 -7.62
N SER A 63 -11.56 -19.58 -7.33
CA SER A 63 -12.74 -19.15 -6.55
C SER A 63 -12.48 -19.17 -5.03
N GLY A 64 -11.25 -19.42 -4.60
CA GLY A 64 -10.82 -19.36 -3.20
C GLY A 64 -10.24 -18.00 -2.81
N ILE A 65 -11.08 -17.09 -2.31
CA ILE A 65 -10.70 -15.72 -1.90
C ILE A 65 -9.74 -15.71 -0.70
N ALA A 66 -9.72 -16.74 0.16
CA ALA A 66 -9.08 -16.60 1.47
C ALA A 66 -7.54 -16.77 1.47
N ALA A 67 -6.98 -17.73 0.72
CA ALA A 67 -5.58 -18.13 0.89
C ALA A 67 -4.58 -17.24 0.11
N HIS A 68 -4.94 -16.83 -1.10
CA HIS A 68 -4.06 -16.09 -2.01
C HIS A 68 -4.15 -14.57 -1.82
N SER A 69 -5.37 -14.06 -1.58
CA SER A 69 -5.60 -12.66 -1.18
C SER A 69 -4.89 -12.31 0.11
N ARG A 70 -4.76 -13.25 1.05
CA ARG A 70 -4.05 -13.07 2.32
C ARG A 70 -2.56 -12.80 2.12
N ARG A 71 -1.87 -13.52 1.22
CA ARG A 71 -0.43 -13.29 0.99
C ARG A 71 -0.15 -11.95 0.31
N PHE A 72 -0.95 -11.60 -0.71
CA PHE A 72 -0.83 -10.32 -1.41
C PHE A 72 -1.25 -9.13 -0.53
N SER A 73 -2.32 -9.28 0.26
CA SER A 73 -2.76 -8.25 1.20
C SER A 73 -1.79 -8.09 2.37
N LEU A 74 -1.20 -9.17 2.88
CA LEU A 74 -0.12 -9.09 3.87
C LEU A 74 1.10 -8.36 3.30
N TYR A 75 1.50 -8.66 2.06
CA TYR A 75 2.63 -7.98 1.41
C TYR A 75 2.36 -6.48 1.18
N THR A 76 1.15 -6.14 0.76
CA THR A 76 0.76 -4.74 0.53
C THR A 76 0.58 -3.99 1.84
N LEU A 77 -0.01 -4.62 2.86
CA LEU A 77 -0.16 -4.06 4.20
C LEU A 77 1.20 -3.82 4.85
N MET A 78 2.16 -4.73 4.63
CA MET A 78 3.54 -4.52 5.05
C MET A 78 4.18 -3.32 4.35
N GLY A 79 4.02 -3.20 3.04
CA GLY A 79 4.48 -2.03 2.29
C GLY A 79 3.95 -0.74 2.90
N VAL A 80 2.62 -0.65 3.07
CA VAL A 80 1.95 0.50 3.69
C VAL A 80 2.43 0.77 5.12
N ALA A 81 2.53 -0.27 5.95
CA ALA A 81 3.00 -0.12 7.33
C ALA A 81 4.44 0.42 7.39
N THR A 82 5.33 -0.07 6.53
CA THR A 82 6.74 0.38 6.50
C THR A 82 6.87 1.80 5.98
N THR A 83 6.04 2.21 5.01
CA THR A 83 5.97 3.60 4.54
C THR A 83 5.44 4.54 5.63
N LEU A 84 4.43 4.13 6.39
CA LEU A 84 3.90 4.92 7.51
C LEU A 84 4.92 5.07 8.65
N ILE A 85 5.72 4.04 8.93
CA ILE A 85 6.83 4.14 9.89
C ILE A 85 7.85 5.18 9.42
N PHE A 86 8.26 5.10 8.15
CA PHE A 86 9.19 6.06 7.56
C PHE A 86 8.66 7.50 7.67
N TRP A 87 7.45 7.76 7.19
CA TRP A 87 6.82 9.08 7.25
C TRP A 87 6.57 9.56 8.67
N GLY A 88 6.21 8.66 9.60
CA GLY A 88 5.99 9.00 11.01
C GLY A 88 7.26 9.51 11.68
N PHE A 89 8.40 8.85 11.46
CA PHE A 89 9.69 9.29 11.99
C PHE A 89 10.16 10.59 11.32
N GLU A 90 10.03 10.70 10.00
CA GLU A 90 10.36 11.92 9.27
C GLU A 90 9.54 13.13 9.79
N ALA A 91 8.23 12.96 9.95
CA ALA A 91 7.33 14.00 10.46
C ALA A 91 7.57 14.34 11.94
N ALA A 92 7.82 13.34 12.79
CA ALA A 92 8.09 13.56 14.21
C ALA A 92 9.38 14.38 14.41
N PHE A 93 10.45 14.02 13.69
CA PHE A 93 11.72 14.74 13.81
C PHE A 93 11.66 16.12 13.17
N TRP A 94 10.92 16.29 12.07
CA TRP A 94 10.61 17.62 11.55
C TRP A 94 9.87 18.46 12.61
N HIS A 95 8.89 17.90 13.31
CA HIS A 95 8.13 18.64 14.31
C HIS A 95 8.97 19.05 15.54
N ILE A 96 9.88 18.18 16.00
CA ILE A 96 10.74 18.44 17.16
C ILE A 96 11.87 19.41 16.82
N GLY A 97 12.53 19.20 15.67
CA GLY A 97 13.75 19.93 15.32
C GLY A 97 13.56 21.10 14.36
N GLN A 98 12.41 21.21 13.68
CA GLN A 98 12.05 22.26 12.71
C GLN A 98 13.17 22.60 11.72
N SER A 99 13.97 21.59 11.32
CA SER A 99 15.12 21.77 10.44
C SER A 99 15.25 20.62 9.46
N GLN A 100 15.88 20.90 8.31
CA GLN A 100 16.15 19.93 7.26
C GLN A 100 16.95 18.73 7.79
N MET A 101 17.96 19.01 8.62
CA MET A 101 18.83 17.97 9.20
C MET A 101 18.06 17.07 10.16
N ALA A 102 17.14 17.63 10.97
CA ALA A 102 16.29 16.81 11.83
C ALA A 102 15.36 15.90 11.01
N ARG A 103 14.72 16.42 9.97
CA ARG A 103 13.90 15.61 9.05
C ARG A 103 14.70 14.46 8.43
N GLU A 104 15.91 14.73 7.96
CA GLU A 104 16.78 13.72 7.35
C GLU A 104 17.20 12.64 8.34
N VAL A 105 17.51 13.01 9.59
CA VAL A 105 17.78 12.04 10.67
C VAL A 105 16.55 11.18 10.95
N GLY A 106 15.36 11.79 11.03
CA GLY A 106 14.09 11.07 11.16
C GLY A 106 13.83 10.11 10.00
N ALA A 107 14.07 10.55 8.77
CA ALA A 107 13.94 9.74 7.56
C ALA A 107 14.88 8.52 7.58
N VAL A 108 16.15 8.70 7.93
CA VAL A 108 17.14 7.61 8.02
C VAL A 108 16.75 6.59 9.10
N LEU A 109 16.34 7.06 10.29
CA LEU A 109 15.87 6.20 11.36
C LEU A 109 14.58 5.46 10.98
N GLY A 110 13.63 6.16 10.37
CA GLY A 110 12.37 5.60 9.90
C GLY A 110 12.56 4.54 8.82
N LEU A 111 13.48 4.75 7.88
CA LEU A 111 13.86 3.75 6.88
C LEU A 111 14.54 2.54 7.51
N GLY A 112 15.48 2.74 8.44
CA GLY A 112 16.17 1.65 9.14
C GLY A 112 15.19 0.76 9.91
N ILE A 113 14.29 1.37 10.69
CA ILE A 113 13.24 0.66 11.43
C ILE A 113 12.25 0.01 10.46
N GLY A 114 11.84 0.72 9.40
CA GLY A 114 10.96 0.21 8.35
C GLY A 114 11.50 -1.08 7.72
N TYR A 115 12.79 -1.12 7.37
CA TYR A 115 13.42 -2.33 6.83
C TYR A 115 13.53 -3.46 7.85
N ALA A 116 13.87 -3.17 9.11
CA ALA A 116 13.91 -4.18 10.17
C ALA A 116 12.54 -4.82 10.40
N VAL A 117 11.49 -4.00 10.47
CA VAL A 117 10.09 -4.45 10.58
C VAL A 117 9.68 -5.25 9.33
N LYS A 118 10.02 -4.76 8.14
CA LYS A 118 9.75 -5.47 6.88
C LYS A 118 10.38 -6.85 6.87
N TYR A 119 11.66 -6.95 7.22
CA TYR A 119 12.38 -8.22 7.28
C TYR A 119 11.74 -9.20 8.27
N ALA A 120 11.38 -8.74 9.47
CA ALA A 120 10.72 -9.58 10.47
C ALA A 120 9.36 -10.11 9.99
N LEU A 121 8.59 -9.27 9.30
CA LEU A 121 7.29 -9.63 8.76
C LEU A 121 7.41 -10.56 7.53
N ASP A 122 8.36 -10.30 6.62
CA ASP A 122 8.61 -11.15 5.44
C ASP A 122 9.06 -12.55 5.87
N ARG A 123 9.99 -12.63 6.84
CA ARG A 123 10.44 -13.89 7.44
C ARG A 123 9.29 -14.68 8.08
N ARG A 124 8.35 -14.00 8.73
CA ARG A 124 7.27 -14.63 9.49
C ARG A 124 6.08 -15.04 8.61
N PHE A 125 5.76 -14.27 7.58
CA PHE A 125 4.51 -14.42 6.82
C PHE A 125 4.69 -14.80 5.35
N VAL A 126 5.84 -14.50 4.75
CA VAL A 126 6.10 -14.74 3.32
C VAL A 126 6.99 -15.97 3.14
N PHE A 127 8.08 -16.08 3.91
CA PHE A 127 9.05 -17.16 3.80
C PHE A 127 8.91 -18.20 4.93
N THR A 128 7.71 -18.75 5.10
CA THR A 128 7.50 -19.86 6.04
C THR A 128 8.01 -21.16 5.42
N ALA A 129 8.77 -21.96 6.19
CA ALA A 129 9.48 -23.16 5.75
C ALA A 129 8.63 -24.27 5.07
N GLN A 130 7.29 -24.15 5.06
CA GLN A 130 6.38 -25.03 4.32
C GLN A 130 6.36 -24.79 2.81
N ALA A 131 6.98 -23.72 2.28
CA ALA A 131 7.03 -23.45 0.84
C ALA A 131 8.18 -24.16 0.10
N LEU A 132 8.98 -24.97 0.79
CA LEU A 132 10.15 -25.68 0.27
C LEU A 132 10.12 -27.21 0.52
N ALA A 133 8.97 -27.76 0.89
CA ALA A 133 8.73 -29.20 1.04
C ALA A 133 7.57 -29.62 0.13
#